data_AF-A0A382FPP1-F1
#
_entry.id   AF-A0A382FPP1-F1
#
_cell.length_a   1.000
_cell.length_b   1.000
_cell.length_c   1.000
_cell.angle_alpha   90.00
_cell.angle_beta   90.00
_cell.angle_gamma   90.00
#
_symmetry.space_group_name_H-M   'P 1'
#
loop_
_entity.id
_entity.type
_entity.pdbx_description
1 polymer ?
#
loop_
_entity_poly.entity_id
_entity_poly.type
_entity_poly.pdbx_seq_one_letter_code
_entity_poly.pdbx_strand_id
1 'polypeptide(L)'
;SGMSRYEFETEIPIDDADYLLNICNQPIIEKTRYIYEHESLIWEIDDFHGVNDGLIIAEVELKSEDQDVKKPDFVEKEVTGQKKYYNLMLTKNPYSMWGKDPLG
;
A
#
# COMPACT_ATOMS: atom_id res chain seq x y z
N SER A 1 14.80 -11.44 -5.41
CA SER A 1 14.70 -11.05 -6.83
C SER A 1 13.33 -10.43 -7.11
N GLY A 2 13.11 -9.21 -6.61
CA GLY A 2 11.93 -8.42 -6.97
C GLY A 2 12.20 -7.79 -8.33
N MET A 3 11.67 -8.42 -9.38
CA MET A 3 11.76 -7.93 -10.75
C MET A 3 11.22 -6.50 -10.81
N SER A 4 12.02 -5.58 -11.37
CA SER A 4 11.51 -4.35 -11.96
C SER A 4 10.30 -4.70 -12.83
N ARG A 5 9.10 -4.34 -12.41
CA ARG A 5 7.90 -4.50 -13.23
C ARG A 5 7.82 -3.29 -14.13
N TYR A 6 7.38 -3.50 -15.36
CA TYR A 6 7.02 -2.39 -16.22
C TYR A 6 5.74 -1.77 -15.67
N GLU A 7 5.82 -0.52 -15.28
CA GLU A 7 4.68 0.28 -14.88
C GLU A 7 4.42 1.33 -15.97
N PHE A 8 3.15 1.53 -16.27
CA PHE A 8 2.68 2.52 -17.24
C PHE A 8 1.55 3.29 -16.58
N GLU A 9 1.68 4.61 -16.55
CA GLU A 9 0.66 5.52 -16.02
C GLU A 9 0.22 6.48 -17.13
N THR A 10 -1.09 6.71 -17.23
CA THR A 10 -1.65 7.65 -18.19
C THR A 10 -2.91 8.28 -17.60
N GLU A 11 -3.12 9.56 -17.91
CA GLU A 11 -4.34 10.25 -17.51
C GLU A 11 -5.53 9.76 -18.34
N ILE A 12 -6.66 9.55 -17.69
CA ILE A 12 -7.92 9.12 -18.32
C ILE A 12 -9.06 10.08 -17.95
N PRO A 13 -10.09 10.21 -18.80
CA PRO A 13 -11.32 10.92 -18.44
C PRO A 13 -12.00 10.33 -17.20
N ILE A 14 -12.71 11.16 -16.45
CA ILE A 14 -13.45 10.75 -15.24
C ILE A 14 -14.48 9.67 -15.56
N ASP A 15 -15.23 9.80 -16.65
CA ASP A 15 -16.24 8.82 -17.04
C ASP A 15 -15.64 7.42 -17.29
N ASP A 16 -14.42 7.36 -17.84
CA ASP A 16 -13.70 6.10 -18.05
C ASP A 16 -13.22 5.53 -16.72
N ALA A 17 -12.75 6.37 -15.80
CA ALA A 17 -12.35 5.96 -14.45
C ALA A 17 -13.52 5.35 -13.68
N ASP A 18 -14.70 6.01 -13.71
CA ASP A 18 -15.91 5.52 -13.07
C ASP A 18 -16.36 4.18 -13.66
N TYR A 19 -16.29 4.02 -14.98
CA TYR A 19 -16.59 2.74 -15.63
C TYR A 19 -15.63 1.63 -15.19
N LEU A 20 -14.31 1.91 -15.17
CA LEU A 20 -13.29 0.95 -14.75
C LEU A 20 -13.47 0.54 -13.29
N LEU A 21 -13.75 1.49 -12.39
CA LEU A 21 -14.03 1.22 -10.98
C LEU A 21 -15.23 0.27 -10.81
N ASN A 22 -16.29 0.43 -11.61
CA ASN A 22 -17.48 -0.42 -11.53
C ASN A 22 -17.23 -1.88 -11.95
N ILE A 23 -16.21 -2.14 -12.77
CA ILE A 23 -15.85 -3.50 -13.20
C ILE A 23 -14.66 -4.10 -12.43
N CYS A 24 -14.10 -3.37 -11.46
CA CYS A 24 -13.05 -3.87 -10.60
C CYS A 24 -13.55 -4.99 -9.68
N ASN A 25 -12.68 -5.98 -9.46
CA ASN A 25 -12.95 -7.03 -8.48
C ASN A 25 -12.96 -6.43 -7.07
N GLN A 26 -14.00 -6.77 -6.31
CA GLN A 26 -14.14 -6.37 -4.92
C GLN A 26 -13.36 -7.32 -3.98
N PRO A 27 -12.89 -6.82 -2.83
CA PRO A 27 -12.94 -5.42 -2.39
C PRO A 27 -11.90 -4.55 -3.10
N ILE A 28 -12.25 -3.29 -3.34
CA ILE A 28 -11.30 -2.27 -3.79
C ILE A 28 -10.34 -1.86 -2.67
N ILE A 29 -9.16 -1.37 -3.04
CA ILE A 29 -8.25 -0.71 -2.10
C ILE A 29 -8.62 0.78 -2.07
N GLU A 30 -9.07 1.22 -0.91
CA GLU A 30 -9.37 2.62 -0.62
C GLU A 30 -8.34 3.11 0.39
N LYS A 31 -7.71 4.26 0.11
CA LYS A 31 -6.70 4.85 1.00
C LYS A 31 -6.52 6.34 0.76
N THR A 32 -6.05 7.04 1.78
CA THR A 32 -5.50 8.39 1.64
C THR A 32 -3.99 8.30 1.76
N ARG A 33 -3.28 8.77 0.73
CA ARG A 33 -1.81 8.80 0.71
C ARG A 33 -1.30 10.17 1.11
N TYR A 34 -0.47 10.22 2.15
CA TYR A 34 0.25 11.41 2.59
C TYR A 34 1.71 11.29 2.17
N ILE A 35 2.25 12.36 1.59
CA ILE A 35 3.67 12.45 1.25
C ILE A 35 4.40 13.15 2.40
N TYR A 36 5.43 12.51 2.95
CA TYR A 36 6.21 13.01 4.07
C TYR A 36 7.70 12.96 3.76
N GLU A 37 8.34 14.13 3.71
CA GLU A 37 9.79 14.22 3.50
C GLU A 37 10.55 14.13 4.83
N HIS A 38 11.54 13.25 4.89
CA HIS A 38 12.39 13.08 6.06
C HIS A 38 13.81 12.70 5.65
N GLU A 39 14.81 13.49 6.08
CA GLU A 39 16.24 13.23 5.80
C GLU A 39 16.53 12.96 4.31
N SER A 40 15.90 13.73 3.42
CA SER A 40 16.00 13.60 1.94
C SER A 40 15.41 12.31 1.35
N LEU A 41 14.64 11.55 2.12
CA LEU A 41 13.80 10.45 1.66
C LEU A 41 12.34 10.91 1.61
N ILE A 42 11.63 10.40 0.61
CA ILE A 42 10.18 10.57 0.48
C ILE A 42 9.52 9.33 1.05
N TRP A 43 8.65 9.54 2.03
CA TRP A 43 7.80 8.52 2.61
C TRP A 43 6.38 8.70 2.11
N GLU A 44 5.79 7.63 1.61
CA GLU A 44 4.37 7.52 1.30
C GLU A 44 3.66 6.85 2.47
N ILE A 45 2.83 7.61 3.18
CA ILE A 45 2.05 7.11 4.31
C ILE A 45 0.63 6.86 3.82
N ASP A 46 0.28 5.59 3.69
CA ASP A 46 -1.04 5.13 3.28
C ASP A 46 -1.90 4.85 4.52
N ASP A 47 -2.96 5.65 4.68
CA ASP A 47 -4.05 5.42 5.62
C ASP A 47 -5.18 4.69 4.88
N PHE A 48 -5.36 3.40 5.17
CA PHE A 48 -6.30 2.53 4.46
C PHE A 48 -7.71 2.64 5.05
N HIS A 49 -8.71 2.54 4.17
CA HIS A 49 -10.14 2.68 4.50
C HIS A 49 -10.93 1.41 4.19
N GLY A 50 -12.23 1.43 4.51
CA GLY A 50 -13.18 0.37 4.16
C GLY A 50 -12.87 -0.95 4.88
N VAL A 51 -12.73 -2.06 4.12
CA VAL A 51 -12.40 -3.37 4.71
C VAL A 51 -10.96 -3.46 5.24
N ASN A 52 -10.14 -2.44 4.96
CA ASN A 52 -8.78 -2.31 5.46
C ASN A 52 -8.62 -1.19 6.50
N ASP A 53 -9.73 -0.62 6.99
CA ASP A 53 -9.76 0.48 7.96
C ASP A 53 -8.91 0.20 9.22
N GLY A 54 -8.16 1.20 9.65
CA GLY A 54 -7.26 1.13 10.81
C GLY A 54 -5.86 0.60 10.51
N LEU A 55 -5.57 0.22 9.26
CA LEU A 55 -4.22 -0.12 8.81
C LEU A 55 -3.52 1.12 8.24
N ILE A 56 -2.35 1.46 8.80
CA ILE A 56 -1.48 2.51 8.28
C ILE A 56 -0.14 1.87 7.88
N ILE A 57 0.32 2.16 6.66
CA ILE A 57 1.60 1.67 6.14
C ILE A 57 2.41 2.87 5.64
N ALA A 58 3.69 2.93 6.02
CA ALA A 58 4.63 3.88 5.45
C ALA A 58 5.60 3.13 4.52
N GLU A 59 5.64 3.52 3.26
CA GLU A 59 6.60 3.05 2.26
C GLU A 59 7.63 4.15 1.99
N VAL A 60 8.88 3.77 1.74
CA VAL A 60 9.96 4.71 1.43
C VAL A 60 10.65 4.28 0.16
N GLU A 61 10.81 5.21 -0.77
CA GLU A 61 11.53 4.95 -2.01
C GLU A 61 13.04 5.09 -1.81
N LEU A 62 13.79 4.05 -2.20
CA LEU A 62 15.24 4.03 -2.12
C LEU A 62 15.84 4.04 -3.52
N LYS A 63 16.98 4.73 -3.67
CA LYS A 63 17.76 4.74 -4.92
C LYS A 63 18.53 3.44 -5.13
N SER A 64 18.78 2.70 -4.05
CA SER A 64 19.47 1.40 -4.04
C SER A 64 19.09 0.60 -2.80
N GLU A 65 19.19 -0.72 -2.87
CA GLU A 65 18.89 -1.62 -1.73
C GLU A 65 19.79 -1.36 -0.51
N ASP A 66 21.04 -0.90 -0.73
CA ASP A 66 22.02 -0.62 0.34
C ASP A 66 21.92 0.81 0.91
N GLN A 67 20.89 1.58 0.56
CA GLN A 67 20.75 2.94 1.04
C GLN A 67 20.37 2.96 2.52
N ASP A 68 21.14 3.66 3.35
CA ASP A 68 20.82 3.87 4.76
C ASP A 68 19.49 4.64 4.91
N VAL A 69 18.59 4.10 5.75
CA VAL A 69 17.28 4.69 6.04
C VAL A 69 17.21 5.13 7.49
N LYS A 70 17.09 6.43 7.72
CA LYS A 70 16.67 6.96 9.02
C LYS A 70 15.16 7.01 9.05
N LYS A 71 14.55 6.16 9.87
CA LYS A 71 13.09 6.07 9.98
C LYS A 71 12.55 7.19 10.87
N PRO A 72 11.42 7.84 10.50
CA PRO A 72 10.70 8.73 11.39
C PRO A 72 10.26 8.02 12.68
N ASP A 73 10.12 8.77 13.77
CA ASP A 73 9.80 8.18 15.09
C ASP A 73 8.46 7.44 15.14
N PHE A 74 7.48 7.85 14.32
CA PHE A 74 6.18 7.18 14.22
C PHE A 74 6.22 5.87 13.42
N VAL A 75 7.32 5.58 12.71
CA VAL A 75 7.50 4.31 11.99
C VAL A 75 8.07 3.28 12.96
N GLU A 76 7.19 2.45 13.51
CA GLU A 76 7.55 1.52 14.58
C GLU A 76 8.12 0.21 14.02
N LYS A 77 7.33 -0.48 13.19
CA LYS A 77 7.57 -1.86 12.78
C LYS A 77 7.91 -1.95 11.29
N GLU A 78 9.06 -2.56 11.00
CA GLU A 78 9.42 -2.90 9.63
C GLU A 78 8.64 -4.12 9.14
N VAL A 79 8.00 -3.96 7.97
CA VAL A 79 7.18 -5.01 7.33
C VAL A 79 7.66 -5.35 5.92
N THR A 80 8.86 -4.90 5.54
CA THR A 80 9.50 -5.19 4.26
C THR A 80 9.48 -6.69 3.94
N GLY A 81 9.07 -7.06 2.72
CA GLY A 81 8.99 -8.45 2.28
C GLY A 81 7.83 -9.28 2.87
N GLN A 82 7.06 -8.76 3.84
CA GLN A 82 5.89 -9.46 4.38
C GLN A 82 4.70 -9.31 3.44
N LYS A 83 4.52 -10.31 2.55
CA LYS A 83 3.51 -10.31 1.49
C LYS A 83 2.10 -9.91 1.93
N LYS A 84 1.69 -10.21 3.16
CA LYS A 84 0.34 -9.88 3.66
C LYS A 84 0.00 -8.38 3.64
N TYR A 85 1.02 -7.51 3.66
CA TYR A 85 0.84 -6.05 3.60
C TYR A 85 0.82 -5.51 2.16
N TYR A 86 1.03 -6.33 1.13
CA TYR A 86 0.95 -5.87 -0.25
C TYR A 86 -0.51 -5.59 -0.63
N ASN A 87 -0.77 -4.54 -1.42
CA ASN A 87 -2.13 -4.17 -1.87
C ASN A 87 -2.90 -5.35 -2.47
N LEU A 88 -2.24 -6.16 -3.31
CA LEU A 88 -2.84 -7.37 -3.90
C LEU A 88 -3.25 -8.42 -2.84
N MET A 89 -2.52 -8.50 -1.72
CA MET A 89 -2.87 -9.42 -0.64
C MET A 89 -3.93 -8.81 0.28
N LEU A 90 -3.97 -7.50 0.45
CA LEU A 90 -5.04 -6.80 1.16
C LEU A 90 -6.40 -6.91 0.44
N THR A 91 -6.44 -7.06 -0.89
CA THR A 91 -7.69 -7.39 -1.58
C THR A 91 -8.12 -8.84 -1.37
N LYS A 92 -7.16 -9.77 -1.22
CA LYS A 92 -7.45 -11.21 -1.04
C LYS A 92 -7.79 -11.59 0.40
N ASN A 93 -7.12 -10.99 1.38
CA ASN A 93 -7.34 -11.19 2.80
C ASN A 93 -7.26 -9.82 3.51
N PRO A 94 -8.37 -9.05 3.49
CA PRO A 94 -8.41 -7.71 4.07
C PRO A 94 -7.99 -7.68 5.53
N TYR A 95 -7.52 -6.52 5.98
CA TYR A 95 -7.07 -6.30 7.35
C TYR A 95 -8.15 -6.70 8.38
N SER A 96 -9.43 -6.45 8.08
CA SER A 96 -10.57 -6.84 8.91
C SER A 96 -10.72 -8.36 9.17
N MET A 97 -10.01 -9.19 8.39
CA MET A 97 -9.98 -10.64 8.49
C MET A 97 -8.73 -11.17 9.20
N TRP A 98 -7.75 -10.32 9.50
CA TRP A 98 -6.53 -10.76 10.14
C TRP A 98 -6.79 -11.23 11.57
N GLY A 99 -6.18 -12.34 11.97
CA GLY A 99 -6.35 -12.92 13.30
C GLY A 99 -7.69 -13.62 13.53
N LYS A 100 -8.58 -13.67 12.52
CA LYS A 100 -9.76 -14.55 12.55
C LYS A 100 -9.33 -15.92 12.02
N ASP A 101 -9.38 -16.92 12.88
CA ASP A 101 -9.15 -18.30 12.48
C ASP A 101 -10.29 -18.73 11.54
N PRO A 102 -10.03 -19.20 10.30
CA PRO A 102 -11.09 -19.70 9.44
C PRO A 102 -11.73 -21.00 9.97
N LEU A 103 -11.13 -21.60 11.00
CA LEU A 103 -11.61 -22.80 11.69
C LEU A 103 -11.69 -22.51 13.19
N GLY A 104 -12.78 -21.87 13.62
CA GLY A 104 -13.24 -22.01 15.01
C GLY A 104 -13.72 -23.42 15.28
#